data_AF-A0A354A2D9-F1
#
_entry.id   AF-A0A354A2D9-F1
#
_cell.length_a   1.000
_cell.length_b   1.000
_cell.length_c   1.000
_cell.angle_alpha   90.00
_cell.angle_beta   90.00
_cell.angle_gamma   90.00
#
_symmetry.space_group_name_H-M   'P 1'
#
loop_
_entity.id
_entity.type
_entity.pdbx_description
1 polymer ?
#
loop_
_entity_poly.entity_id
_entity_poly.type
_entity_poly.pdbx_seq_one_letter_code
_entity_poly.pdbx_strand_id
1 'polypeptide(L)'
;MSDWSLKFQSYKQYKDCCLTDMTNIEKAKDLINALIKARKNLRMYPVHHPIYEKTVDDFISKMFSCLEVDTIKIRINQYDIYFDDEVIYHSKDKDESLALFFFKDGLREMSFSHGITRNEINEFLRIISLDYEKDVLDDDIVTLLWEEDFQHIKYVVDDA
;
A
#
# COMPACT_ATOMS: atom_id res chain seq x y z
N MET A 1 -9.93 -5.71 55.92
CA MET A 1 -9.83 -4.44 55.19
C MET A 1 -8.97 -4.71 53.97
N SER A 2 -9.61 -5.10 52.87
CA SER A 2 -8.94 -5.46 51.62
C SER A 2 -8.42 -4.21 50.93
N ASP A 3 -7.16 -4.26 50.52
CA ASP A 3 -6.44 -3.19 49.84
C ASP A 3 -7.06 -2.92 48.45
N TRP A 4 -7.82 -1.84 48.35
CA TRP A 4 -8.47 -1.40 47.12
C TRP A 4 -7.50 -0.72 46.15
N SER A 5 -6.27 -0.36 46.55
CA SER A 5 -5.33 0.37 45.68
C SER A 5 -4.74 -0.49 44.55
N LEU A 6 -4.54 -1.78 44.78
CA LEU A 6 -3.93 -2.67 43.78
C LEU A 6 -4.89 -3.03 42.62
N LYS A 7 -6.22 -3.03 42.88
CA LYS A 7 -7.20 -3.18 41.79
C LYS A 7 -7.32 -1.90 40.95
N PHE A 8 -7.17 -0.72 41.54
CA PHE A 8 -7.24 0.54 40.78
C PHE A 8 -6.09 0.70 39.79
N GLN A 9 -4.90 0.16 40.08
CA GLN A 9 -3.79 0.12 39.13
C GLN A 9 -4.03 -0.88 37.98
N SER A 10 -4.64 -2.04 38.23
CA SER A 10 -4.97 -2.98 37.16
C SER A 10 -6.10 -2.46 36.24
N TYR A 11 -7.00 -1.62 36.77
CA TYR A 11 -8.05 -0.98 35.96
C TYR A 11 -7.54 0.13 35.06
N LYS A 12 -6.42 0.80 35.38
CA LYS A 12 -5.81 1.79 34.48
C LYS A 12 -5.17 1.11 33.26
N GLN A 13 -4.60 -0.08 33.46
CA GLN A 13 -3.93 -0.83 32.39
C GLN A 13 -4.89 -1.51 31.40
N TYR A 14 -6.15 -1.71 31.78
CA TYR A 14 -7.21 -2.24 30.91
C TYR A 14 -8.11 -1.15 30.29
N LYS A 15 -7.89 0.12 30.66
CA LYS A 15 -8.79 1.24 30.32
C LYS A 15 -8.08 2.37 29.56
N ASP A 16 -7.01 2.03 28.84
CA ASP A 16 -6.61 2.74 27.61
C ASP A 16 -7.42 2.17 26.42
N CYS A 17 -8.73 2.15 26.64
CA CYS A 17 -9.75 2.00 25.62
C CYS A 17 -9.86 3.36 24.93
N CYS A 18 -9.95 3.34 23.60
CA CYS A 18 -10.44 4.43 22.74
C CYS A 18 -9.43 5.44 22.16
N LEU A 19 -8.39 4.97 21.48
CA LEU A 19 -7.96 5.51 20.18
C LEU A 19 -7.56 4.30 19.34
N THR A 20 -8.06 4.17 18.12
CA THR A 20 -7.79 3.02 17.25
C THR A 20 -6.35 3.05 16.76
N ASP A 21 -5.41 2.60 17.58
CA ASP A 21 -4.06 2.31 17.15
C ASP A 21 -4.10 0.98 16.38
N MET A 22 -4.51 1.05 15.11
CA MET A 22 -4.21 -0.04 14.18
C MET A 22 -2.72 -0.30 14.24
N THR A 23 -2.34 -1.56 14.38
CA THR A 23 -0.94 -1.96 14.27
C THR A 23 -0.41 -1.55 12.89
N ASN A 24 0.89 -1.25 12.77
CA ASN A 24 1.49 -0.90 11.47
C ASN A 24 1.21 -1.96 10.40
N ILE A 25 1.13 -3.24 10.80
CA ILE A 25 0.76 -4.36 9.94
C ILE A 25 -0.68 -4.25 9.43
N GLU A 26 -1.65 -3.90 10.29
CA GLU A 26 -3.04 -3.70 9.85
C GLU A 26 -3.17 -2.52 8.90
N LYS A 27 -2.48 -1.41 9.19
CA LYS A 27 -2.40 -0.25 8.28
C LYS A 27 -1.83 -0.65 6.92
N ALA A 28 -0.75 -1.42 6.90
CA ALA A 28 -0.13 -1.91 5.67
C ALA A 28 -1.07 -2.86 4.89
N LYS A 29 -1.75 -3.79 5.57
CA LYS A 29 -2.79 -4.66 4.96
C LYS A 29 -3.89 -3.84 4.32
N ASP A 30 -4.38 -2.83 5.04
CA ASP A 30 -5.42 -1.92 4.57
C ASP A 30 -4.97 -1.10 3.34
N LEU A 31 -3.71 -0.66 3.33
CA LEU A 31 -3.13 0.04 2.20
C LEU A 31 -3.01 -0.86 0.97
N ILE A 32 -2.54 -2.11 1.13
CA ILE A 32 -2.47 -3.08 0.02
C ILE A 32 -3.86 -3.42 -0.51
N ASN A 33 -4.85 -3.62 0.36
CA ASN A 33 -6.23 -3.83 -0.07
C ASN A 33 -6.80 -2.62 -0.84
N ALA A 34 -6.49 -1.40 -0.39
CA ALA A 34 -6.86 -0.19 -1.09
C ALA A 34 -6.16 -0.08 -2.46
N LEU A 35 -4.91 -0.52 -2.57
CA LEU A 35 -4.14 -0.54 -3.81
C LEU A 35 -4.77 -1.49 -4.86
N ILE A 36 -5.15 -2.69 -4.43
CA ILE A 36 -5.84 -3.68 -5.28
C ILE A 36 -7.15 -3.10 -5.80
N LYS A 37 -7.93 -2.47 -4.92
CA LYS A 37 -9.18 -1.81 -5.27
C LYS A 37 -8.95 -0.64 -6.23
N ALA A 38 -7.91 0.17 -6.00
CA ALA A 38 -7.55 1.28 -6.86
C ALA A 38 -7.21 0.79 -8.26
N ARG A 39 -6.30 -0.17 -8.40
CA ARG A 39 -5.94 -0.76 -9.69
C ARG A 39 -7.17 -1.25 -10.48
N LYS A 40 -8.13 -1.88 -9.81
CA LYS A 40 -9.38 -2.34 -10.44
C LYS A 40 -10.30 -1.19 -10.86
N ASN A 41 -10.59 -0.27 -9.95
CA ASN A 41 -11.55 0.80 -10.19
C ASN A 41 -11.04 1.83 -11.21
N LEU A 42 -9.77 2.19 -11.15
CA LEU A 42 -9.17 3.18 -12.05
C LEU A 42 -9.11 2.66 -13.50
N ARG A 43 -9.05 1.34 -13.69
CA ARG A 43 -9.22 0.70 -15.01
C ARG A 43 -10.67 0.65 -15.51
N MET A 44 -11.63 0.53 -14.58
CA MET A 44 -13.04 0.33 -14.93
C MET A 44 -13.80 1.62 -15.18
N TYR A 45 -13.36 2.73 -14.56
CA TYR A 45 -14.09 4.00 -14.59
C TYR A 45 -13.21 5.13 -15.13
N PRO A 46 -13.76 6.07 -15.92
CA PRO A 46 -13.02 7.23 -16.38
C PRO A 46 -12.71 8.20 -15.23
N VAL A 47 -11.68 9.05 -15.41
CA VAL A 47 -11.13 9.95 -14.38
C VAL A 47 -12.18 10.84 -13.68
N HIS A 48 -13.20 11.30 -14.41
CA HIS A 48 -14.27 12.16 -13.88
C HIS A 48 -15.47 11.40 -13.29
N HIS A 49 -15.37 10.08 -13.15
CA HIS A 49 -16.42 9.28 -12.56
C HIS A 49 -16.33 9.33 -11.02
N PRO A 50 -17.45 9.46 -10.27
CA PRO A 50 -17.42 9.56 -8.81
C PRO A 50 -16.71 8.40 -8.11
N ILE A 51 -16.74 7.19 -8.70
CA ILE A 51 -16.02 6.02 -8.16
C ILE A 51 -14.50 6.18 -8.34
N TYR A 52 -14.05 6.75 -9.45
CA TYR A 52 -12.63 7.01 -9.70
C TYR A 52 -12.10 7.99 -8.65
N GLU A 53 -12.71 9.18 -8.58
CA GLU A 53 -12.32 10.26 -7.66
C GLU A 53 -12.30 9.78 -6.21
N LYS A 54 -13.38 9.11 -5.77
CA LYS A 54 -13.46 8.56 -4.42
C LYS A 54 -12.37 7.52 -4.16
N THR A 55 -12.06 6.65 -5.12
CA THR A 55 -11.05 5.61 -4.91
C THR A 55 -9.66 6.22 -4.76
N VAL A 56 -9.35 7.26 -5.54
CA VAL A 56 -8.09 8.01 -5.43
C VAL A 56 -8.00 8.71 -4.07
N ASP A 57 -9.06 9.41 -3.65
CA ASP A 57 -9.09 10.12 -2.37
C ASP A 57 -9.01 9.18 -1.16
N ASP A 58 -9.71 8.04 -1.21
CA ASP A 58 -9.64 7.00 -0.19
C ASP A 58 -8.21 6.44 -0.07
N PHE A 59 -7.53 6.20 -1.19
CA PHE A 59 -6.16 5.69 -1.21
C PHE A 59 -5.16 6.70 -0.67
N ILE A 60 -5.24 7.96 -1.11
CA ILE A 60 -4.38 9.06 -0.63
C ILE A 60 -4.53 9.22 0.89
N SER A 61 -5.78 9.20 1.39
CA SER A 61 -6.05 9.35 2.82
C SER A 61 -5.44 8.21 3.63
N LYS A 62 -5.53 6.96 3.13
CA LYS A 62 -4.87 5.80 3.74
C LYS A 62 -3.35 5.91 3.70
N MET A 63 -2.78 6.29 2.56
CA MET A 63 -1.34 6.45 2.39
C MET A 63 -0.78 7.46 3.39
N PHE A 64 -1.39 8.64 3.52
CA PHE A 64 -0.97 9.65 4.49
C PHE A 64 -1.10 9.16 5.92
N SER A 65 -2.20 8.50 6.28
CA SER A 65 -2.38 7.95 7.64
C SER A 65 -1.35 6.87 8.00
N CYS A 66 -0.81 6.15 7.02
CA CYS A 66 0.23 5.17 7.25
C CYS A 66 1.63 5.79 7.37
N LEU A 67 1.87 6.95 6.75
CA LEU A 67 3.17 7.63 6.68
C LEU A 67 3.32 8.79 7.68
N GLU A 68 2.42 8.94 8.65
CA GLU A 68 2.47 10.03 9.63
C GLU A 68 3.76 10.03 10.46
N VAL A 69 4.41 8.88 10.64
CA VAL A 69 5.57 8.73 11.53
C VAL A 69 6.74 7.94 10.92
N ASP A 70 6.49 7.08 9.92
CA ASP A 70 7.50 6.14 9.41
C ASP A 70 7.40 5.91 7.90
N THR A 71 8.40 5.22 7.35
CA THR A 71 8.44 4.71 5.98
C THR A 71 7.73 3.36 5.91
N ILE A 72 6.88 3.17 4.89
CA ILE A 72 6.31 1.86 4.61
C ILE A 72 7.23 1.18 3.61
N LYS A 73 7.82 0.04 3.99
CA LYS A 73 8.55 -0.82 3.07
C LYS A 73 7.82 -2.15 2.93
N ILE A 74 7.61 -2.56 1.69
CA ILE A 74 7.06 -3.87 1.36
C ILE A 74 8.10 -4.70 0.60
N ARG A 75 8.16 -6.00 0.91
CA ARG A 75 8.89 -6.99 0.12
C ARG A 75 7.92 -7.79 -0.72
N ILE A 76 8.29 -8.06 -1.96
CA ILE A 76 7.44 -8.64 -2.99
C ILE A 76 8.05 -9.97 -3.42
N ASN A 77 7.31 -11.05 -3.18
CA ASN A 77 7.57 -12.36 -3.74
C ASN A 77 6.50 -12.71 -4.77
N GLN A 78 6.66 -13.85 -5.45
CA GLN A 78 5.77 -14.27 -6.53
C GLN A 78 4.27 -14.30 -6.15
N TYR A 79 3.93 -14.69 -4.92
CA TYR A 79 2.55 -14.83 -4.46
C TYR A 79 2.23 -13.99 -3.22
N ASP A 80 3.25 -13.38 -2.62
CA ASP A 80 3.18 -12.80 -1.28
C ASP A 80 3.73 -11.38 -1.28
N ILE A 81 3.07 -10.49 -0.52
CA ILE A 81 3.65 -9.20 -0.14
C ILE A 81 3.83 -9.21 1.37
N TYR A 82 5.02 -8.85 1.81
CA TYR A 82 5.40 -8.79 3.22
C TYR A 82 5.55 -7.35 3.66
N PHE A 83 5.17 -7.09 4.90
CA PHE A 83 5.57 -5.91 5.65
C PHE A 83 6.29 -6.40 6.90
N ASP A 84 7.52 -5.95 7.09
CA ASP A 84 8.48 -6.62 7.97
C ASP A 84 8.51 -8.14 7.66
N ASP A 85 8.40 -8.99 8.67
CA ASP A 85 8.39 -10.46 8.52
C ASP A 85 6.99 -11.07 8.38
N GLU A 86 5.95 -10.23 8.30
CA GLU A 86 4.56 -10.65 8.24
C GLU A 86 4.01 -10.60 6.81
N VAL A 87 3.32 -11.67 6.40
CA VAL A 87 2.58 -11.70 5.13
C VAL A 87 1.34 -10.84 5.27
N ILE A 88 1.28 -9.75 4.51
CA ILE A 88 0.14 -8.83 4.47
C ILE A 88 -0.78 -9.07 3.27
N TYR A 89 -0.32 -9.83 2.28
CA TYR A 89 -1.10 -10.24 1.12
C TYR A 89 -0.60 -11.58 0.60
N HIS A 90 -1.53 -12.45 0.21
CA HIS A 90 -1.27 -13.72 -0.45
C HIS A 90 -2.27 -13.95 -1.59
N SER A 91 -1.80 -14.28 -2.78
CA SER A 91 -2.66 -14.74 -3.88
C SER A 91 -1.90 -15.60 -4.89
N LYS A 92 -2.52 -16.72 -5.28
CA LYS A 92 -2.07 -17.59 -6.37
C LYS A 92 -2.84 -17.37 -7.67
N ASP A 93 -3.79 -16.43 -7.67
CA ASP A 93 -4.55 -16.07 -8.87
C ASP A 93 -3.64 -15.32 -9.84
N LYS A 94 -3.50 -15.78 -11.08
CA LYS A 94 -2.57 -15.18 -12.03
C LYS A 94 -3.08 -13.86 -12.62
N ASP A 95 -4.40 -13.68 -12.67
CA ASP A 95 -5.02 -12.55 -13.37
C ASP A 95 -5.26 -11.37 -12.42
N GLU A 96 -5.53 -11.66 -11.15
CA GLU A 96 -5.80 -10.63 -10.12
C GLU A 96 -4.65 -10.43 -9.12
N SER A 97 -3.57 -11.21 -9.16
CA SER A 97 -2.49 -11.10 -8.16
C SER A 97 -1.65 -9.83 -8.30
N LEU A 98 -1.72 -8.98 -7.28
CA LEU A 98 -0.87 -7.80 -7.17
C LEU A 98 0.61 -8.16 -6.98
N ALA A 99 0.88 -9.21 -6.20
CA ALA A 99 2.23 -9.70 -5.98
C ALA A 99 2.86 -10.17 -7.30
N LEU A 100 2.11 -10.97 -8.07
CA LEU A 100 2.60 -11.46 -9.36
C LEU A 100 2.77 -10.32 -10.38
N PHE A 101 1.84 -9.36 -10.41
CA PHE A 101 1.91 -8.16 -11.26
C PHE A 101 3.22 -7.40 -11.09
N PHE A 102 3.67 -7.21 -9.84
CA PHE A 102 4.95 -6.57 -9.56
C PHE A 102 6.14 -7.50 -9.81
N PHE A 103 6.03 -8.75 -9.38
CA PHE A 103 7.15 -9.69 -9.40
C PHE A 103 7.62 -10.05 -10.82
N LYS A 104 6.68 -10.16 -11.78
CA LYS A 104 6.97 -10.54 -13.17
C LYS A 104 7.88 -9.53 -13.89
N ASP A 105 7.81 -8.26 -13.50
CA ASP A 105 8.59 -7.16 -14.08
C ASP A 105 9.86 -6.89 -13.23
N GLY A 106 10.22 -7.82 -12.34
CA GLY A 106 11.47 -7.76 -11.58
C GLY A 106 11.40 -6.98 -10.27
N LEU A 107 10.27 -6.37 -9.90
CA LEU A 107 10.14 -5.63 -8.66
C LEU A 107 10.22 -6.58 -7.43
N ARG A 108 11.05 -6.23 -6.45
CA ARG A 108 11.29 -7.02 -5.23
C ARG A 108 11.04 -6.24 -3.94
N GLU A 109 11.32 -4.95 -3.93
CA GLU A 109 10.94 -4.08 -2.82
C GLU A 109 10.33 -2.78 -3.34
N MET A 110 9.42 -2.22 -2.56
CA MET A 110 8.93 -0.87 -2.75
C MET A 110 8.80 -0.19 -1.40
N SER A 111 9.20 1.07 -1.33
CA SER A 111 9.06 1.87 -0.12
C SER A 111 8.49 3.25 -0.39
N PHE A 112 7.58 3.66 0.48
CA PHE A 112 6.98 4.99 0.50
C PHE A 112 7.46 5.70 1.76
N SER A 113 8.07 6.87 1.62
CA SER A 113 8.59 7.63 2.75
C SER A 113 7.66 8.77 3.15
N HIS A 114 7.78 9.22 4.41
CA HIS A 114 7.18 10.47 4.86
C HIS A 114 7.52 11.62 3.91
N GLY A 115 6.58 12.55 3.70
CA GLY A 115 6.73 13.66 2.76
C GLY A 115 6.22 13.40 1.35
N ILE A 116 5.78 12.17 1.04
CA ILE A 116 5.15 11.84 -0.24
C ILE A 116 4.03 12.83 -0.56
N THR A 117 4.00 13.31 -1.79
CA THR A 117 3.01 14.29 -2.21
C THR A 117 1.78 13.64 -2.83
N ARG A 118 0.67 14.38 -2.84
CA ARG A 118 -0.55 13.94 -3.53
C ARG A 118 -0.31 13.67 -5.02
N ASN A 119 0.59 14.44 -5.64
CA ASN A 119 0.96 14.26 -7.04
C ASN A 119 1.70 12.95 -7.27
N GLU A 120 2.71 12.64 -6.44
CA GLU A 120 3.42 11.36 -6.53
C GLU A 120 2.48 10.16 -6.34
N ILE A 121 1.53 10.25 -5.41
CA ILE A 121 0.52 9.19 -5.22
C ILE A 121 -0.36 9.05 -6.46
N ASN A 122 -0.79 10.15 -7.08
CA ASN A 122 -1.61 10.11 -8.28
C ASN A 122 -0.87 9.49 -9.47
N GLU A 123 0.38 9.88 -9.71
CA GLU A 123 1.19 9.31 -10.79
C GLU A 123 1.50 7.83 -10.56
N PHE A 124 1.80 7.45 -9.31
CA PHE A 124 1.94 6.04 -8.95
C PHE A 124 0.65 5.25 -9.22
N LEU A 125 -0.51 5.76 -8.77
CA LEU A 125 -1.81 5.13 -9.04
C LEU A 125 -2.13 5.04 -10.54
N ARG A 126 -1.74 6.04 -11.33
CA ARG A 126 -1.86 6.03 -12.79
C ARG A 126 -1.06 4.86 -13.36
N ILE A 127 0.24 4.78 -13.06
CA ILE A 127 1.16 3.74 -13.58
C ILE A 127 0.66 2.33 -13.28
N ILE A 128 0.34 2.04 -12.02
CA ILE A 128 -0.08 0.67 -11.64
C ILE A 128 -1.43 0.25 -12.24
N SER A 129 -2.24 1.24 -12.64
CA SER A 129 -3.59 1.03 -13.18
C SER A 129 -3.60 0.92 -14.70
N LEU A 130 -2.49 1.20 -15.39
CA LEU A 130 -2.38 1.03 -16.84
C LEU A 130 -2.70 -0.41 -17.25
N ASP A 131 -3.29 -0.57 -18.44
CA ASP A 131 -3.54 -1.87 -19.03
C ASP A 131 -2.41 -2.28 -19.97
N TYR A 132 -1.26 -2.66 -19.41
CA TYR A 132 -0.04 -3.05 -20.15
C TYR A 132 -0.27 -4.06 -21.30
N GLU A 133 -1.31 -4.90 -21.24
CA GLU A 133 -1.65 -5.83 -22.33
C GLU A 133 -2.49 -5.19 -23.45
N LYS A 134 -3.37 -4.23 -23.12
CA LYS A 134 -4.29 -3.58 -24.09
C LYS A 134 -3.79 -2.25 -24.60
N ASP A 135 -3.06 -1.52 -23.77
CA ASP A 135 -2.54 -0.18 -24.07
C ASP A 135 -1.29 -0.24 -24.97
N VAL A 136 -0.83 -1.43 -25.35
CA VAL A 136 0.37 -1.68 -26.17
C VAL A 136 1.53 -0.82 -25.67
N LEU A 137 1.73 -0.85 -24.36
CA LEU A 137 2.88 -0.18 -23.75
C LEU A 137 4.09 -1.07 -24.00
N ASP A 138 5.10 -0.52 -24.68
CA ASP A 138 6.39 -1.18 -24.83
C ASP A 138 7.16 -1.19 -23.49
N ASP A 139 6.79 -0.29 -22.58
CA ASP A 139 7.44 -0.09 -21.28
C ASP A 139 6.75 -0.87 -20.16
N ASP A 140 7.54 -1.62 -19.39
CA ASP A 140 7.07 -2.30 -18.18
C ASP A 140 6.88 -1.32 -17.00
N ILE A 141 6.30 -1.81 -15.90
CA ILE A 141 6.06 -0.96 -14.72
C ILE A 141 7.35 -0.38 -14.15
N VAL A 142 8.46 -1.12 -14.18
CA VAL A 142 9.74 -0.67 -13.63
C VAL A 142 10.27 0.52 -14.43
N THR A 143 10.14 0.46 -15.75
CA THR A 143 10.53 1.53 -16.66
C THR A 143 9.72 2.79 -16.37
N LEU A 144 8.39 2.69 -16.26
CA LEU A 144 7.55 3.84 -15.94
C LEU A 144 7.82 4.42 -14.54
N LEU A 145 8.09 3.57 -13.54
CA LEU A 145 8.48 4.03 -12.21
C LEU A 145 9.83 4.76 -12.22
N TRP A 146 10.75 4.35 -13.09
CA TRP A 146 12.05 5.01 -13.27
C TRP A 146 11.91 6.38 -13.93
N GLU A 147 11.11 6.48 -14.99
CA GLU A 147 10.92 7.72 -15.74
C GLU A 147 10.28 8.85 -14.91
N GLU A 148 9.35 8.51 -14.01
CA GLU A 148 8.72 9.49 -13.12
C GLU A 148 9.68 10.08 -12.07
N ASP A 149 10.82 9.43 -11.80
CA ASP A 149 11.85 9.88 -10.84
C ASP A 149 11.28 10.35 -9.49
N PHE A 150 10.45 9.49 -8.88
CA PHE A 150 9.80 9.79 -7.61
C PHE A 150 10.80 10.14 -6.50
N GLN A 151 10.48 11.17 -5.73
CA GLN A 151 11.30 11.62 -4.60
C GLN A 151 11.07 10.72 -3.39
N HIS A 152 9.81 10.34 -3.13
CA HIS A 152 9.39 9.61 -1.93
C HIS A 152 8.92 8.18 -2.18
N ILE A 153 9.01 7.70 -3.42
CA ILE A 153 8.78 6.30 -3.78
C ILE A 153 10.12 5.73 -4.25
N LYS A 154 10.59 4.68 -3.58
CA LYS A 154 11.81 3.96 -3.95
C LYS A 154 11.48 2.50 -4.17
N TYR A 155 12.27 1.85 -4.99
CA TYR A 155 12.07 0.45 -5.32
C TYR A 155 13.39 -0.26 -5.56
N VAL A 156 13.36 -1.58 -5.40
CA VAL A 156 14.48 -2.48 -5.71
C VAL A 156 13.98 -3.48 -6.72
N VAL A 157 14.77 -3.67 -7.77
CA VAL A 157 14.55 -4.68 -8.81
C VAL A 157 15.55 -5.80 -8.65
N ASP A 158 15.21 -6.98 -9.14
CA ASP A 158 16.13 -8.11 -9.21
C ASP A 158 17.30 -7.77 -10.14
N ASP A 159 18.52 -7.85 -9.62
CA ASP A 159 19.73 -7.78 -10.44
C ASP A 159 19.83 -9.11 -11.19
N ALA A 160 19.33 -9.14 -12.43
CA ALA A 160 19.39 -10.31 -13.30
C ALA A 160 20.83 -10.80 -13.56
#